data_AF-A0A7C1R0U4-F1
#
_entry.id   AF-A0A7C1R0U4-F1
#
_cell.length_a   1.000
_cell.length_b   1.000
_cell.length_c   1.000
_cell.angle_alpha   90.00
_cell.angle_beta   90.00
_cell.angle_gamma   90.00
#
_symmetry.space_group_name_H-M   'P 1'
#
loop_
_entity.id
_entity.type
_entity.pdbx_description
1 polymer ?
#
loop_
_entity_poly.entity_id
_entity_poly.type
_entity_poly.pdbx_seq_one_letter_code
_entity_poly.pdbx_strand_id
1 'polypeptide(L)'
;MENRRLKQEVASLENKILTLVGMFTIESSGGQQNKNVLNDQLVNLIGSTKEQLNIVAPKIDEFYANQLKKAAQKGIPLLLITNDRGDLHKSYRPIYDDLKMTEGINIINNPNVRFLLLFNVTQAIYAGGSLDR
;
A
#
# COMPACT_ATOMS: atom_id res chain seq x y z
N MET A 1 20.65 9.57 42.18
CA MET A 1 21.10 10.15 40.89
C MET A 1 20.55 9.40 39.68
N GLU A 2 20.37 8.08 39.77
CA GLU A 2 19.87 7.17 38.71
C GLU A 2 18.51 7.55 38.11
N ASN A 3 17.57 8.02 38.95
CA ASN A 3 16.22 8.41 38.52
C ASN A 3 16.20 9.62 37.55
N ARG A 4 17.17 10.54 37.65
CA ARG A 4 17.30 11.67 36.70
C ARG A 4 17.84 11.23 35.35
N ARG A 5 18.77 10.27 35.36
CA ARG A 5 19.37 9.71 34.15
C ARG A 5 18.35 8.90 33.34
N LEU A 6 17.55 8.08 34.03
CA LEU A 6 16.43 7.36 33.43
C LEU A 6 15.39 8.31 32.81
N LYS A 7 15.03 9.39 33.50
CA LYS A 7 14.13 10.42 32.94
C LYS A 7 14.69 11.10 31.68
N GLN A 8 15.99 11.35 31.64
CA GLN A 8 16.64 11.95 30.47
C GLN A 8 16.70 10.97 29.28
N GLU A 9 16.94 9.69 29.55
CA GLU A 9 16.92 8.65 28.52
C GLU A 9 15.51 8.45 27.95
N VAL A 10 14.49 8.44 28.80
CA VAL A 10 13.08 8.39 28.37
C VAL A 10 12.71 9.62 27.53
N ALA A 11 13.05 10.83 27.97
CA ALA A 11 12.77 12.04 27.20
C ALA A 11 13.54 12.11 25.87
N SER A 12 14.75 11.51 25.81
CA SER A 12 15.51 11.40 24.57
C SER A 12 14.85 10.40 23.60
N LEU A 13 14.32 9.28 24.13
CA LEU A 13 13.57 8.31 23.35
C LEU A 13 12.26 8.89 22.83
N GLU A 14 11.51 9.61 23.67
CA GLU A 14 10.28 10.32 23.27
C GLU A 14 10.57 11.35 22.18
N ASN A 15 11.62 12.16 22.32
CA ASN A 15 12.00 13.12 21.28
C ASN A 15 12.44 12.44 19.99
N LYS A 16 13.18 11.33 20.06
CA LYS A 16 13.56 10.55 18.87
C LYS A 16 12.33 10.00 18.15
N ILE A 17 11.37 9.45 18.90
CA ILE A 17 10.09 8.98 18.37
C ILE A 17 9.32 10.15 17.73
N LEU A 18 9.22 11.30 18.39
CA LEU A 18 8.55 12.49 17.87
C LEU A 18 9.21 13.04 16.59
N THR A 19 10.55 13.00 16.47
CA THR A 19 11.24 13.34 15.22
C THR A 19 11.01 12.31 14.11
N LEU A 20 10.79 11.03 14.43
CA LEU A 20 10.43 9.98 13.48
C LEU A 20 8.96 10.07 13.03
N VAL A 21 8.08 10.58 13.88
CA VAL A 21 6.63 10.79 13.64
C VAL A 21 6.35 11.83 12.53
N GLY A 22 7.39 12.50 12.01
CA GLY A 22 7.30 13.31 10.78
C GLY A 22 7.50 12.53 9.47
N MET A 23 7.93 11.26 9.51
CA MET A 23 8.24 10.46 8.31
C MET A 23 7.38 9.19 8.14
N PHE A 24 6.64 8.77 9.18
CA PHE A 24 5.72 7.62 9.12
C PHE A 24 4.46 7.87 9.94
N THR A 25 3.29 7.83 9.30
CA THR A 25 1.98 7.88 9.98
C THR A 25 1.47 6.47 10.21
N ILE A 26 1.24 6.09 11.47
CA ILE A 26 0.59 4.81 11.82
C ILE A 26 -0.89 5.07 12.05
N GLU A 27 -1.74 4.54 11.18
CA GLU A 27 -3.19 4.69 11.28
C GLU A 27 -3.85 3.32 11.50
N SER A 28 -4.68 3.22 12.54
CA SER A 28 -5.43 2.00 12.86
C SER A 28 -6.82 2.05 12.23
N SER A 29 -7.08 1.15 11.28
CA SER A 29 -8.43 0.94 10.73
C SER A 29 -9.26 0.03 11.64
N GLY A 30 -10.57 0.27 11.72
CA GLY A 30 -11.53 -0.61 12.42
C GLY A 30 -12.21 -0.03 13.67
N GLY A 31 -11.90 1.21 14.07
CA GLY A 31 -12.63 1.93 15.12
C GLY A 31 -13.97 2.48 14.64
N GLN A 32 -14.90 2.82 15.56
CA GLN A 32 -16.23 3.36 15.22
C GLN A 32 -16.18 4.62 14.34
N GLN A 33 -15.15 5.45 14.49
CA GLN A 33 -14.94 6.67 13.68
C GLN A 33 -14.03 6.47 12.46
N ASN A 34 -13.23 5.39 12.43
CA ASN A 34 -12.12 5.18 11.50
C ASN A 34 -12.20 3.79 10.84
N LYS A 35 -13.36 3.44 10.28
CA LYS A 35 -13.59 2.09 9.71
C LYS A 35 -12.76 1.79 8.46
N ASN A 36 -12.52 2.78 7.60
CA ASN A 36 -11.99 2.58 6.23
C ASN A 36 -10.73 3.38 5.93
N VAL A 37 -10.00 3.83 6.95
CA VAL A 37 -8.87 4.75 6.80
C VAL A 37 -7.84 4.25 5.77
N LEU A 38 -7.46 2.98 5.82
CA LEU A 38 -6.54 2.40 4.83
C LEU A 38 -7.11 2.43 3.40
N ASN A 39 -8.40 2.12 3.24
CA ASN A 39 -9.04 2.16 1.92
C ASN A 39 -9.07 3.60 1.37
N ASP A 40 -9.38 4.57 2.23
CA ASP A 40 -9.41 5.98 1.85
C ASP A 40 -8.02 6.48 1.46
N GLN A 41 -6.97 6.10 2.20
CA GLN A 41 -5.59 6.40 1.86
C GLN A 41 -5.16 5.79 0.52
N LEU A 42 -5.50 4.52 0.28
CA LEU A 42 -5.19 3.84 -0.99
C LEU A 42 -5.91 4.53 -2.17
N VAL A 43 -7.20 4.82 -2.05
CA VAL A 43 -7.97 5.53 -3.08
C VAL A 43 -7.41 6.92 -3.32
N ASN A 44 -7.06 7.65 -2.26
CA ASN A 44 -6.47 8.97 -2.37
C ASN A 44 -5.10 8.94 -3.07
N LEU A 45 -4.24 7.97 -2.76
CA LEU A 45 -2.95 7.83 -3.42
C LEU A 45 -3.10 7.46 -4.90
N ILE A 46 -4.02 6.54 -5.23
CA ILE A 46 -4.33 6.20 -6.63
C ILE A 46 -4.85 7.44 -7.37
N GLY A 47 -5.76 8.19 -6.73
CA GLY A 47 -6.40 9.36 -7.33
C GLY A 47 -5.51 10.59 -7.46
N SER A 48 -4.53 10.77 -6.56
CA SER A 48 -3.62 11.92 -6.54
C SER A 48 -2.38 11.75 -7.42
N THR A 49 -2.06 10.50 -7.82
CA THR A 49 -0.89 10.20 -8.64
C THR A 49 -1.03 10.83 -10.02
N LYS A 50 0.06 11.45 -10.51
CA LYS A 50 0.10 12.14 -11.81
C LYS A 50 1.10 11.54 -12.80
N GLU A 51 2.16 10.92 -12.30
CA GLU A 51 3.29 10.46 -13.12
C GLU A 51 3.27 8.96 -13.30
N GLN A 52 3.60 8.19 -12.27
CA GLN A 52 3.61 6.73 -12.31
C GLN A 52 3.08 6.17 -11.01
N LEU A 53 2.30 5.10 -11.11
CA LEU A 53 1.80 4.34 -9.97
C LEU A 53 2.38 2.93 -9.99
N ASN A 54 3.03 2.54 -8.90
CA ASN A 54 3.60 1.21 -8.73
C ASN A 54 2.88 0.49 -7.60
N ILE A 55 2.54 -0.76 -7.84
CA ILE A 55 1.70 -1.57 -6.96
C ILE A 55 2.33 -2.93 -6.83
N VAL A 56 2.48 -3.39 -5.60
CA VAL A 56 2.84 -4.75 -5.26
C VAL A 56 1.71 -5.28 -4.40
N ALA A 57 0.98 -6.28 -4.87
CA ALA A 57 -0.12 -6.87 -4.13
C ALA A 57 -0.31 -8.33 -4.53
N PRO A 58 -0.57 -9.26 -3.60
CA PRO A 58 -0.73 -10.69 -3.94
C PRO A 58 -1.96 -10.95 -4.82
N LYS A 59 -2.99 -10.12 -4.67
CA LYS A 59 -4.24 -10.16 -5.42
C LYS A 59 -4.90 -8.79 -5.42
N ILE A 60 -5.74 -8.55 -6.41
CA ILE A 60 -6.52 -7.32 -6.55
C ILE A 60 -8.00 -7.70 -6.75
N ASP A 61 -8.88 -7.01 -6.06
CA ASP A 61 -10.32 -7.17 -6.22
C ASP A 61 -10.89 -6.23 -7.30
N GLU A 62 -12.18 -6.37 -7.58
CA GLU A 62 -12.85 -5.61 -8.62
C GLU A 62 -12.89 -4.10 -8.31
N PHE A 63 -13.04 -3.74 -7.03
CA PHE A 63 -13.09 -2.34 -6.60
C PHE A 63 -11.79 -1.62 -6.95
N TYR A 64 -10.66 -2.17 -6.51
CA TYR A 64 -9.35 -1.59 -6.78
C TYR A 64 -8.99 -1.69 -8.26
N ALA A 65 -9.31 -2.79 -8.94
CA ALA A 65 -9.10 -2.91 -10.38
C ALA A 65 -9.78 -1.79 -11.17
N ASN A 66 -11.01 -1.43 -10.80
CA ASN A 66 -11.72 -0.31 -11.42
C ASN A 66 -11.06 1.04 -11.16
N GLN A 67 -10.45 1.26 -9.98
CA GLN A 67 -9.68 2.49 -9.72
C GLN A 67 -8.40 2.54 -10.56
N LEU A 68 -7.70 1.41 -10.70
CA LEU A 68 -6.48 1.32 -11.51
C LEU A 68 -6.77 1.58 -12.99
N LYS A 69 -7.86 1.02 -13.52
CA LYS A 69 -8.30 1.29 -14.90
C LYS A 69 -8.60 2.76 -15.11
N LYS A 70 -9.25 3.44 -14.15
CA LYS A 70 -9.48 4.89 -14.23
C LYS A 70 -8.17 5.69 -14.21
N ALA A 71 -7.17 5.25 -13.46
CA ALA A 71 -5.85 5.87 -13.48
C ALA A 71 -5.15 5.65 -14.83
N ALA A 72 -5.20 4.43 -15.39
CA ALA A 72 -4.66 4.12 -16.71
C ALA A 72 -5.30 4.96 -17.82
N GLN A 73 -6.62 5.12 -17.78
CA GLN A 73 -7.39 5.94 -18.73
C GLN A 73 -7.01 7.43 -18.68
N LYS A 74 -6.46 7.91 -17.56
CA LYS A 74 -5.91 9.28 -17.46
C LYS A 74 -4.51 9.41 -18.08
N GLY A 75 -3.97 8.34 -18.64
CA GLY A 75 -2.61 8.29 -19.20
C GLY A 75 -1.51 8.09 -18.16
N ILE A 76 -1.86 7.69 -16.93
CA ILE A 76 -0.87 7.41 -15.88
C ILE A 76 -0.35 5.99 -16.12
N PRO A 77 0.95 5.77 -16.40
CA PRO A 77 1.52 4.42 -16.44
C PRO A 77 1.42 3.72 -15.08
N LEU A 78 0.92 2.50 -15.08
CA LEU A 78 0.84 1.63 -13.91
C LEU A 78 1.74 0.41 -14.06
N LEU A 79 2.49 0.12 -13.00
CA LEU A 79 3.20 -1.14 -12.84
C LEU A 79 2.57 -1.94 -11.70
N LEU A 80 2.08 -3.13 -12.01
CA LEU A 80 1.50 -4.05 -11.05
C LEU A 80 2.36 -5.29 -10.92
N ILE A 81 2.86 -5.55 -9.72
CA ILE A 81 3.57 -6.77 -9.35
C ILE A 81 2.62 -7.63 -8.50
N THR A 82 2.22 -8.80 -9.02
CA THR A 82 1.23 -9.67 -8.37
C THR A 82 1.60 -11.15 -8.50
N ASN A 83 0.95 -12.01 -7.73
CA ASN A 83 1.10 -13.46 -7.91
C ASN A 83 0.65 -13.91 -9.30
N ASP A 84 1.18 -15.05 -9.73
CA ASP A 84 0.81 -15.67 -10.99
C ASP A 84 -0.69 -15.97 -11.06
N ARG A 85 -1.26 -15.83 -12.26
CA ARG A 85 -2.67 -16.12 -12.54
C ARG A 85 -3.10 -17.51 -12.06
N GLY A 86 -2.20 -18.50 -12.14
CA GLY A 86 -2.45 -19.87 -11.69
C GLY A 86 -2.72 -19.98 -10.20
N ASP A 87 -2.02 -19.17 -9.40
CA ASP A 87 -2.07 -19.15 -7.94
C ASP A 87 -3.26 -18.34 -7.40
N LEU A 88 -3.88 -17.52 -8.25
CA LEU A 88 -5.09 -16.79 -7.90
C LEU A 88 -6.31 -17.72 -7.82
N HIS A 89 -7.11 -17.50 -6.77
CA HIS A 89 -8.43 -18.12 -6.65
C HIS A 89 -9.30 -17.78 -7.87
N LYS A 90 -10.16 -18.73 -8.29
CA LYS A 90 -10.93 -18.64 -9.56
C LYS A 90 -11.70 -17.33 -9.72
N SER A 91 -12.19 -16.75 -8.63
CA SER A 91 -12.92 -15.47 -8.62
C SER A 91 -12.07 -14.26 -9.03
N TYR A 92 -10.75 -14.30 -8.83
CA TYR A 92 -9.85 -13.18 -9.16
C TYR A 92 -9.23 -13.29 -10.55
N ARG A 93 -9.34 -14.45 -11.22
CA ARG A 93 -8.76 -14.66 -12.55
C ARG A 93 -9.35 -13.72 -13.62
N PRO A 94 -10.69 -13.50 -13.68
CA PRO A 94 -11.24 -12.54 -14.64
C PRO A 94 -10.74 -11.11 -14.41
N ILE A 95 -10.57 -10.72 -13.15
CA ILE A 95 -10.05 -9.39 -12.78
C ILE A 95 -8.59 -9.23 -13.24
N TYR A 96 -7.77 -10.25 -13.01
CA TYR A 96 -6.39 -10.28 -13.50
C TYR A 96 -6.34 -10.19 -15.04
N ASP A 97 -7.17 -10.98 -15.73
CA ASP A 97 -7.19 -11.02 -17.19
C ASP A 97 -7.62 -9.64 -17.77
N ASP A 98 -8.62 -9.00 -17.17
CA ASP A 98 -9.08 -7.64 -17.52
C ASP A 98 -7.98 -6.58 -17.31
N LEU A 99 -7.29 -6.62 -16.17
CA LEU A 99 -6.17 -5.71 -15.89
C LEU A 99 -5.01 -5.90 -16.86
N LYS A 100 -4.70 -7.16 -17.22
CA LYS A 100 -3.63 -7.48 -18.17
C LYS A 100 -3.93 -6.96 -19.59
N MET A 101 -5.21 -6.89 -19.96
CA MET A 101 -5.66 -6.38 -21.25
C MET A 101 -5.80 -4.86 -21.28
N THR A 102 -5.73 -4.18 -20.14
CA THR A 102 -5.88 -2.73 -20.06
C THR A 102 -4.60 -2.02 -20.49
N GLU A 103 -4.68 -1.17 -21.51
CA GLU A 103 -3.56 -0.34 -21.94
C GLU A 103 -3.12 0.62 -20.83
N GLY A 104 -1.81 0.77 -20.65
CA GLY A 104 -1.21 1.57 -19.58
C GLY A 104 -1.00 0.81 -18.26
N ILE A 105 -1.46 -0.44 -18.15
CA ILE A 105 -1.17 -1.32 -17.00
C ILE A 105 -0.18 -2.40 -17.44
N ASN A 106 1.03 -2.36 -16.87
CA ASN A 106 2.02 -3.41 -17.04
C ASN A 106 1.99 -4.36 -15.84
N ILE A 107 1.86 -5.67 -16.08
CA ILE A 107 1.80 -6.68 -15.02
C ILE A 107 3.08 -7.52 -15.03
N ILE A 108 3.77 -7.57 -13.89
CA ILE A 108 4.86 -8.48 -13.60
C ILE A 108 4.37 -9.52 -12.62
N ASN A 109 4.55 -10.79 -12.96
CA ASN A 109 4.21 -11.87 -12.05
C ASN A 109 5.38 -12.21 -11.14
N ASN A 110 5.10 -12.34 -9.85
CA ASN A 110 6.04 -12.81 -8.84
C ASN A 110 5.26 -13.62 -7.79
N PRO A 111 5.50 -14.94 -7.66
CA PRO A 111 4.76 -15.81 -6.74
C PRO A 111 5.06 -15.55 -5.25
N ASN A 112 6.09 -14.74 -4.95
CA ASN A 112 6.51 -14.45 -3.58
C ASN A 112 5.89 -13.17 -3.01
N VAL A 113 4.93 -12.56 -3.69
CA VAL A 113 4.27 -11.35 -3.19
C VAL A 113 3.35 -11.73 -2.02
N ARG A 114 3.63 -11.18 -0.84
CA ARG A 114 2.88 -11.44 0.41
C ARG A 114 2.38 -10.18 1.12
N PHE A 115 2.70 -9.01 0.59
CA PHE A 115 2.38 -7.72 1.19
C PHE A 115 1.74 -6.81 0.15
N LEU A 116 1.08 -5.75 0.63
CA LEU A 116 0.64 -4.63 -0.17
C LEU A 116 1.68 -3.51 -0.06
N LEU A 117 2.14 -3.01 -1.19
CA LEU A 117 2.92 -1.79 -1.30
C LEU A 117 2.38 -1.00 -2.48
N LEU A 118 1.88 0.20 -2.23
CA LEU A 118 1.39 1.14 -3.24
C LEU A 118 2.27 2.37 -3.18
N PHE A 119 2.92 2.77 -4.27
CA PHE A 119 3.81 3.91 -4.24
C PHE A 119 3.87 4.67 -5.56
N ASN A 120 4.15 5.95 -5.46
CA ASN A 120 4.47 6.84 -6.57
C ASN A 120 5.76 7.62 -6.23
N VAL A 121 6.05 8.69 -6.96
CA VAL A 121 7.24 9.52 -6.76
C VAL A 121 7.27 10.28 -5.42
N THR A 122 6.12 10.51 -4.77
CA THR A 122 6.00 11.36 -3.57
C THR A 122 5.61 10.59 -2.31
N GLN A 123 4.89 9.48 -2.45
CA GLN A 123 4.22 8.80 -1.36
C GLN A 123 4.24 7.29 -1.56
N ALA A 124 4.35 6.57 -0.46
CA ALA A 124 4.25 5.12 -0.41
C ALA A 124 3.37 4.69 0.77
N ILE A 125 2.45 3.76 0.52
CA ILE A 125 1.65 3.06 1.51
C ILE A 125 2.10 1.61 1.51
N TYR A 126 2.60 1.16 2.66
CA TYR A 126 2.91 -0.23 2.92
C TYR A 126 1.88 -0.81 3.87
N ALA A 127 1.28 -1.93 3.47
CA ALA A 127 0.44 -2.75 4.33
C ALA A 127 0.92 -4.20 4.21
N GLY A 128 1.79 -4.59 5.12
CA GLY A 128 2.29 -5.95 5.25
C GLY A 128 2.71 -6.19 6.69
N GLY A 129 2.50 -7.41 7.17
CA GLY A 129 2.95 -7.82 8.50
C GLY A 129 3.23 -9.31 8.54
N SER A 130 4.33 -9.67 9.17
CA SER A 130 4.44 -10.89 9.97
C SER A 130 5.13 -10.52 11.28
N LEU A 131 4.46 -10.75 12.41
CA LEU A 131 5.15 -10.90 13.67
C LEU A 131 5.77 -12.30 13.64
N ASP A 132 7.03 -12.36 13.23
CA ASP A 132 7.85 -13.56 13.40
C ASP A 132 8.15 -13.74 14.91
N ARG A 133 8.19 -14.98 15.37
CA ARG A 133 8.44 -15.35 16.77
C ARG A 133 9.73 -16.15 16.86
#